data_AF-A0A1W9G9J7-F1
#
_entry.id   AF-A0A1W9G9J7-F1
#
_cell.length_a   1.000
_cell.length_b   1.000
_cell.length_c   1.000
_cell.angle_alpha   90.00
_cell.angle_beta   90.00
_cell.angle_gamma   90.00
#
_symmetry.space_group_name_H-M   'P 1'
#
loop_
_entity.id
_entity.type
_entity.pdbx_description
1 polymer ?
#
loop_
_entity_poly.entity_id
_entity_poly.type
_entity_poly.pdbx_seq_one_letter_code
_entity_poly.pdbx_strand_id
1 'polypeptide(L)'
;MSDPSYSDSVARLDSQQRSLEISTIQSADDVLKQADALTRHDSHADVLRAAQYYLAAAHFLENQDPAKSVQAYHTAGQHLHWLQQFTQAGRAFSSAGRVAEQAAAGMASGPDQHRMQHLAVRAYSRANNSFAEAGELDASETQYVNERNARLVWSKMQGKHPLALSTWKVTSNFGTSIPRWIAWIGGALAVFSLLYELFFRLNWLEPMGNITPSAWIPLWSGFYYAINVTSSLALVEYQPVHPICQAVVMLNVIVGYLFLGIGIGMVGRMMQTR
;
A
#
# COMPACT_ATOMS: atom_id res chain seq x y z
N MET A 1 14.74 28.83 22.17
CA MET A 1 15.77 27.95 21.57
C MET A 1 15.76 26.67 22.38
N SER A 2 15.01 25.68 21.91
CA SER A 2 14.85 24.37 22.54
C SER A 2 15.75 23.38 21.81
N ASP A 3 16.65 22.76 22.56
CA ASP A 3 17.60 21.75 22.06
C ASP A 3 16.84 20.50 21.56
N PRO A 4 16.93 20.11 20.28
CA PRO A 4 16.20 18.96 19.73
C PRO A 4 16.98 17.64 19.83
N SER A 5 18.09 17.57 20.58
CA SER A 5 19.07 16.48 20.46
C SER A 5 19.05 15.43 21.59
N TYR A 6 18.20 15.56 22.62
CA TYR A 6 18.35 14.75 23.84
C TYR A 6 17.36 13.60 24.03
N SER A 7 16.24 13.54 23.29
CA SER A 7 15.25 12.46 23.46
C SER A 7 15.58 11.19 22.65
N ASP A 8 16.32 11.33 21.55
CA ASP A 8 16.53 10.24 20.58
C ASP A 8 17.78 9.38 20.89
N SER A 9 18.74 9.95 21.63
CA SER A 9 19.99 9.27 22.03
C SER A 9 19.80 8.39 23.28
N VAL A 10 19.02 8.85 24.27
CA VAL A 10 18.75 8.09 25.51
C VAL A 10 17.88 6.87 25.23
N ALA A 11 16.85 6.98 24.39
CA ALA A 11 16.02 5.84 23.99
C ALA A 11 16.80 4.78 23.16
N ARG A 12 17.79 5.21 22.38
CA ARG A 12 18.70 4.32 21.64
C ARG A 12 19.73 3.64 22.53
N LEU A 13 20.31 4.37 23.48
CA LEU A 13 21.30 3.82 24.41
C LEU A 13 20.65 2.83 25.38
N ASP A 14 19.46 3.13 25.92
CA ASP A 14 18.76 2.21 26.83
C ASP A 14 18.27 0.93 26.13
N SER A 15 17.81 1.05 24.86
CA SER A 15 17.38 -0.12 24.08
C SER A 15 18.55 -1.00 23.64
N GLN A 16 19.70 -0.42 23.28
CA GLN A 16 20.91 -1.18 22.97
C GLN A 16 21.51 -1.84 24.22
N GLN A 17 21.57 -1.12 25.34
CA GLN A 17 22.15 -1.61 26.58
C GLN A 17 21.30 -2.71 27.25
N ARG A 18 19.96 -2.67 27.12
CA ARG A 18 19.08 -3.78 27.58
C ARG A 18 18.97 -4.95 26.63
N SER A 19 19.12 -4.74 25.32
CA SER A 19 19.24 -5.85 24.38
C SER A 19 20.43 -6.75 24.73
N LEU A 20 21.48 -6.16 25.31
CA LEU A 20 22.65 -6.85 25.85
C LEU A 20 22.36 -7.57 27.19
N GLU A 21 21.58 -6.97 28.10
CA GLU A 21 21.19 -7.63 29.37
C GLU A 21 20.28 -8.86 29.15
N ILE A 22 19.36 -8.80 28.18
CA ILE A 22 18.48 -9.93 27.85
C ILE A 22 19.25 -11.04 27.11
N SER A 23 20.33 -10.69 26.38
CA SER A 23 21.13 -11.66 25.64
C SER A 23 21.95 -12.62 26.51
N THR A 24 22.12 -12.35 27.81
CA THR A 24 23.11 -13.08 28.62
C THR A 24 22.55 -13.95 29.75
N ILE A 25 21.34 -13.73 30.30
CA ILE A 25 20.90 -14.50 31.50
C ILE A 25 19.39 -14.86 31.55
N GLN A 26 18.47 -14.19 30.86
CA GLN A 26 17.01 -14.40 31.03
C GLN A 26 16.32 -15.00 29.79
N SER A 27 15.46 -16.00 30.00
CA SER A 27 14.61 -16.58 28.94
C SER A 27 13.60 -15.54 28.45
N ALA A 28 13.32 -15.49 27.14
CA ALA A 28 12.29 -14.60 26.60
C ALA A 28 10.90 -14.83 27.22
N ASP A 29 10.58 -16.06 27.63
CA ASP A 29 9.33 -16.35 28.34
C ASP A 29 9.28 -15.68 29.73
N ASP A 30 10.42 -15.51 30.41
CA ASP A 30 10.49 -14.81 31.69
C ASP A 30 10.33 -13.30 31.52
N VAL A 31 10.91 -12.75 30.44
CA VAL A 31 10.74 -11.33 30.06
C VAL A 31 9.27 -11.04 29.73
N LEU A 32 8.58 -11.94 29.00
CA LEU A 32 7.15 -11.79 28.71
C LEU A 32 6.31 -11.84 29.99
N LYS A 33 6.58 -12.76 30.92
CA LYS A 33 5.88 -12.80 32.22
C LYS A 33 6.10 -11.53 33.04
N GLN A 34 7.29 -10.96 32.99
CA GLN A 34 7.58 -9.69 33.66
C GLN A 34 6.81 -8.53 33.03
N ALA A 35 6.70 -8.49 31.70
CA ALA A 35 5.88 -7.53 30.99
C ALA A 35 4.40 -7.66 31.39
N ASP A 36 3.85 -8.88 31.38
CA ASP A 36 2.48 -9.17 31.83
C ASP A 36 2.21 -8.70 33.25
N ALA A 37 3.15 -8.93 34.17
CA ALA A 37 3.01 -8.48 35.56
C ALA A 37 2.90 -6.95 35.67
N LEU A 38 3.70 -6.21 34.90
CA LEU A 38 3.70 -4.74 34.89
C LEU A 38 2.42 -4.16 34.28
N THR A 39 1.83 -4.81 33.28
CA THR A 39 0.56 -4.33 32.69
C THR A 39 -0.61 -4.29 33.67
N ARG A 40 -0.54 -5.03 34.79
CA ARG A 40 -1.61 -5.05 35.80
C ARG A 40 -1.62 -3.83 36.72
N HIS A 41 -0.56 -3.02 36.71
CA HIS A 41 -0.39 -1.93 37.66
C HIS A 41 -0.96 -0.58 37.17
N ASP A 42 -1.56 -0.51 35.97
CA ASP A 42 -2.27 0.64 35.36
C ASP A 42 -1.54 2.00 35.38
N SER A 43 -0.31 2.07 35.87
CA SER A 43 0.49 3.28 35.87
C SER A 43 1.13 3.50 34.50
N HIS A 44 1.18 4.76 34.05
CA HIS A 44 1.78 5.13 32.77
C HIS A 44 3.24 4.65 32.65
N ALA A 45 4.00 4.71 33.74
CA ALA A 45 5.39 4.25 33.79
C ALA A 45 5.50 2.72 33.67
N ASP A 46 4.61 1.97 34.31
CA ASP A 46 4.60 0.50 34.23
C ASP A 46 4.17 0.01 32.85
N VAL A 47 3.21 0.67 32.22
CA VAL A 47 2.79 0.33 30.84
C VAL A 47 3.89 0.63 29.83
N LEU A 48 4.61 1.75 29.99
CA LEU A 48 5.76 2.05 29.13
C LEU A 48 6.87 0.99 29.32
N ARG A 49 7.16 0.61 30.56
CA ARG A 49 8.14 -0.41 30.88
C ARG A 49 7.73 -1.79 30.35
N ALA A 50 6.46 -2.15 30.46
CA ALA A 50 5.91 -3.37 29.87
C ALA A 50 6.08 -3.38 28.35
N ALA A 51 5.76 -2.27 27.67
CA ALA A 51 5.94 -2.15 26.23
C ALA A 51 7.41 -2.36 25.80
N GLN A 52 8.36 -1.80 26.55
CA GLN A 52 9.79 -2.02 26.31
C GLN A 52 10.19 -3.48 26.48
N TYR A 53 9.70 -4.15 27.53
CA TYR A 53 9.95 -5.59 27.73
C TYR A 53 9.36 -6.43 26.60
N TYR A 54 8.14 -6.12 26.14
CA TYR A 54 7.55 -6.79 24.99
C TYR A 54 8.37 -6.59 23.72
N LEU A 55 8.86 -5.38 23.43
CA LEU A 55 9.72 -5.13 22.26
C LEU A 55 11.01 -5.95 22.31
N ALA A 56 11.64 -6.01 23.49
CA ALA A 56 12.89 -6.74 23.65
C ALA A 56 12.69 -8.26 23.54
N ALA A 57 11.65 -8.80 24.18
CA ALA A 57 11.28 -10.20 24.03
C ALA A 57 10.91 -10.55 22.58
N ALA A 58 10.17 -9.68 21.90
CA ALA A 58 9.79 -9.87 20.50
C ALA A 58 11.01 -9.99 19.59
N HIS A 59 12.01 -9.14 19.80
CA HIS A 59 13.23 -9.16 18.99
C HIS A 59 14.04 -10.46 19.17
N PHE A 60 14.15 -10.95 20.41
CA PHE A 60 14.81 -12.23 20.68
C PHE A 60 14.07 -13.41 20.05
N LEU A 61 12.74 -13.36 20.05
CA LEU A 61 11.88 -14.44 19.55
C LEU A 61 11.75 -14.48 18.02
N GLU A 62 12.21 -13.46 17.27
CA GLU A 62 12.01 -13.35 15.81
C GLU A 62 12.41 -14.64 15.07
N ASN A 63 13.54 -15.25 15.45
CA ASN A 63 14.07 -16.44 14.80
C ASN A 63 13.71 -17.75 15.52
N GLN A 64 13.25 -17.68 16.77
CA GLN A 64 12.99 -18.86 17.61
C GLN A 64 11.52 -19.27 17.60
N ASP A 65 10.63 -18.30 17.83
CA ASP A 65 9.18 -18.47 17.80
C ASP A 65 8.54 -17.23 17.18
N PRO A 66 8.45 -17.20 15.83
CA PRO A 66 7.91 -16.05 15.12
C PRO A 66 6.47 -15.72 15.52
N ALA A 67 5.68 -16.71 15.94
CA ALA A 67 4.30 -16.46 16.35
C ALA A 67 4.23 -15.68 17.67
N LYS A 68 5.04 -16.07 18.66
CA LYS A 68 5.18 -15.29 19.90
C LYS A 68 5.81 -13.92 19.65
N SER A 69 6.81 -13.83 18.76
CA SER A 69 7.44 -12.55 18.39
C SER A 69 6.41 -11.56 17.82
N VAL A 70 5.58 -12.00 16.87
CA VAL A 70 4.52 -11.18 16.28
C VAL A 70 3.53 -10.70 17.35
N GLN A 71 3.12 -11.60 18.25
CA GLN A 71 2.21 -11.24 19.33
C GLN A 71 2.83 -10.21 20.28
N ALA A 72 4.08 -10.40 20.68
CA ALA A 72 4.80 -9.49 21.56
C ALA A 72 4.97 -8.09 20.92
N TYR A 73 5.36 -8.02 19.65
CA TYR A 73 5.39 -6.76 18.90
C TYR A 73 4.02 -6.09 18.82
N HIS A 74 2.96 -6.87 18.59
CA HIS A 74 1.61 -6.33 18.51
C HIS A 74 1.12 -5.77 19.85
N THR A 75 1.37 -6.48 20.96
CA THR A 75 1.03 -6.02 22.31
C THR A 75 1.84 -4.77 22.70
N ALA A 76 3.14 -4.74 22.40
CA ALA A 76 3.96 -3.53 22.58
C ALA A 76 3.38 -2.34 21.81
N GLY A 77 3.00 -2.55 20.54
CA GLY A 77 2.38 -1.52 19.71
C GLY A 77 1.08 -0.98 20.30
N GLN A 78 0.23 -1.84 20.87
CA GLN A 78 -1.01 -1.42 21.53
C GLN A 78 -0.75 -0.54 22.75
N HIS A 79 0.18 -0.95 23.62
CA HIS A 79 0.56 -0.16 24.79
C HIS A 79 1.17 1.20 24.40
N LEU A 80 2.09 1.22 23.43
CA LEU A 80 2.69 2.47 22.95
C LEU A 80 1.66 3.39 22.30
N HIS A 81 0.70 2.85 21.56
CA HIS A 81 -0.39 3.62 20.96
C HIS A 81 -1.30 4.24 22.02
N TRP A 82 -1.64 3.48 23.07
CA TRP A 82 -2.40 4.00 24.21
C TRP A 82 -1.67 5.14 24.94
N LEU A 83 -0.34 5.03 25.06
CA LEU A 83 0.55 6.07 25.61
C LEU A 83 0.81 7.23 24.62
N GLN A 84 0.11 7.27 23.48
CA GLN A 84 0.28 8.27 22.41
C GLN A 84 1.70 8.36 21.84
N GLN A 85 2.51 7.30 21.99
CA GLN A 85 3.84 7.16 21.37
C GLN A 85 3.68 6.61 19.95
N PHE A 86 2.96 7.34 19.11
CA PHE A 86 2.45 6.86 17.82
C PHE A 86 3.53 6.37 16.85
N THR A 87 4.66 7.09 16.73
CA THR A 87 5.81 6.64 15.91
C THR A 87 6.35 5.29 16.38
N GLN A 88 6.52 5.11 17.70
CA GLN A 88 7.05 3.87 18.26
C GLN A 88 6.06 2.72 18.13
N ALA A 89 4.76 3.00 18.34
CA ALA A 89 3.69 2.06 18.07
C ALA A 89 3.66 1.62 16.60
N GLY A 90 3.79 2.57 15.67
CA GLY A 90 3.89 2.32 14.23
C GLY A 90 5.04 1.39 13.88
N ARG A 91 6.23 1.62 14.45
CA ARG A 91 7.41 0.75 14.28
C ARG A 91 7.16 -0.65 14.84
N ALA A 92 6.58 -0.77 16.04
CA ALA A 92 6.26 -2.06 16.65
C ALA A 92 5.28 -2.88 15.79
N PHE A 93 4.20 -2.25 15.34
CA PHE A 93 3.23 -2.89 14.43
C PHE A 93 3.85 -3.22 13.07
N SER A 94 4.71 -2.36 12.51
CA SER A 94 5.43 -2.67 11.27
C SER A 94 6.34 -3.89 11.42
N SER A 95 7.04 -4.02 12.55
CA SER A 95 7.87 -5.20 12.85
C SER A 95 7.03 -6.46 13.01
N ALA A 96 5.89 -6.39 13.71
CA ALA A 96 4.93 -7.49 13.76
C ALA A 96 4.47 -7.93 12.36
N GLY A 97 4.19 -6.96 11.47
CA GLY A 97 3.80 -7.22 10.10
C GLY A 97 4.88 -7.98 9.32
N ARG A 98 6.12 -7.47 9.38
CA ARG A 98 7.28 -8.07 8.71
C ARG A 98 7.54 -9.50 9.16
N VAL A 99 7.61 -9.73 10.47
CA VAL A 99 7.90 -11.06 11.05
C VAL A 99 6.78 -12.04 10.68
N ALA A 100 5.52 -11.58 10.70
CA ALA A 100 4.38 -12.39 10.29
C ALA A 100 4.46 -12.79 8.80
N GLU A 101 4.77 -11.87 7.89
CA GLU A 101 4.93 -12.23 6.47
C GLU A 101 6.09 -13.20 6.24
N GLN A 102 7.23 -12.96 6.88
CA GLN A 102 8.40 -13.83 6.78
C GLN A 102 8.10 -15.24 7.29
N ALA A 103 7.42 -15.35 8.42
CA ALA A 103 6.99 -16.62 8.98
C ALA A 103 5.95 -17.32 8.09
N ALA A 104 4.96 -16.59 7.58
CA ALA A 104 3.96 -17.14 6.65
C ALA A 104 4.59 -17.67 5.35
N ALA A 105 5.62 -17.00 4.84
CA ALA A 105 6.34 -17.43 3.64
C ALA A 105 7.15 -18.73 3.85
N GLY A 106 7.63 -18.98 5.08
CA GLY A 106 8.35 -20.20 5.43
C GLY A 106 7.46 -21.39 5.85
N MET A 107 6.17 -21.17 6.05
CA MET A 107 5.22 -22.21 6.48
C MET A 107 4.68 -23.04 5.32
N ALA A 108 4.37 -24.32 5.59
CA ALA A 108 3.61 -25.15 4.67
C ALA A 108 2.20 -24.57 4.44
N SER A 109 1.66 -24.79 3.25
CA SER A 109 0.30 -24.34 2.92
C SER A 109 -0.73 -24.95 3.85
N GLY A 110 -1.43 -24.10 4.60
CA GLY A 110 -2.40 -24.55 5.60
C GLY A 110 -2.94 -23.40 6.47
N PRO A 111 -3.81 -23.73 7.44
CA PRO A 111 -4.48 -22.74 8.28
C PRO A 111 -3.54 -21.79 9.02
N ASP A 112 -2.39 -22.27 9.47
CA ASP A 112 -1.41 -21.47 10.22
C ASP A 112 -0.73 -20.42 9.34
N GLN A 113 -0.38 -20.77 8.09
CA GLN A 113 0.09 -19.81 7.09
C GLN A 113 -0.94 -18.70 6.86
N HIS A 114 -2.22 -19.07 6.70
CA HIS A 114 -3.30 -18.09 6.51
C HIS A 114 -3.47 -17.17 7.72
N ARG A 115 -3.41 -17.74 8.93
CA ARG A 115 -3.51 -16.98 10.18
C ARG A 115 -2.37 -15.98 10.28
N MET A 116 -1.15 -16.39 9.98
CA MET A 116 0.01 -15.54 10.08
C MET A 116 0.01 -14.44 9.01
N GLN A 117 -0.38 -14.75 7.77
CA GLN A 117 -0.56 -13.73 6.74
C GLN A 117 -1.66 -12.71 7.08
N HIS A 118 -2.75 -13.15 7.72
CA HIS A 118 -3.81 -12.26 8.18
C HIS A 118 -3.35 -11.37 9.35
N LEU A 119 -2.49 -11.87 10.25
CA LEU A 119 -1.84 -11.06 11.28
C LEU A 119 -0.96 -9.97 10.65
N ALA A 120 -0.22 -10.29 9.58
CA ALA A 120 0.55 -9.28 8.84
C ALA A 120 -0.31 -8.14 8.32
N VAL A 121 -1.45 -8.46 7.67
CA VAL A 121 -2.40 -7.45 7.17
C VAL A 121 -2.87 -6.52 8.30
N ARG A 122 -3.26 -7.10 9.44
CA ARG A 122 -3.72 -6.32 10.60
C ARG A 122 -2.62 -5.44 11.18
N ALA A 123 -1.41 -5.98 11.30
CA ALA A 123 -0.27 -5.27 11.84
C ALA A 123 0.10 -4.06 10.96
N TYR A 124 0.22 -4.23 9.65
CA TYR A 124 0.48 -3.10 8.74
C TYR A 124 -0.64 -2.06 8.74
N SER A 125 -1.91 -2.49 8.83
CA SER A 125 -3.03 -1.55 8.96
C SER A 125 -2.94 -0.70 10.23
N ARG A 126 -2.55 -1.29 11.38
CA ARG A 126 -2.32 -0.56 12.63
C ARG A 126 -1.09 0.34 12.57
N ALA A 127 -0.03 -0.11 11.90
CA ALA A 127 1.17 0.67 11.67
C ALA A 127 0.87 1.92 10.83
N ASN A 128 0.13 1.76 9.73
CA ASN A 128 -0.33 2.85 8.87
C ASN A 128 -1.08 3.92 9.68
N ASN A 129 -2.09 3.51 10.46
CA ASN A 129 -2.85 4.46 11.28
C ASN A 129 -1.98 5.17 12.32
N SER A 130 -1.06 4.44 12.98
CA SER A 130 -0.18 5.04 14.00
C SER A 130 0.78 6.05 13.38
N PHE A 131 1.37 5.76 12.21
CA PHE A 131 2.22 6.73 11.52
C PHE A 131 1.43 7.94 11.01
N ALA A 132 0.19 7.74 10.54
CA ALA A 132 -0.68 8.85 10.14
C ALA A 132 -1.02 9.78 11.31
N GLU A 133 -1.34 9.21 12.49
CA GLU A 133 -1.57 9.97 13.72
C GLU A 133 -0.32 10.70 14.21
N ALA A 134 0.88 10.15 13.98
CA ALA A 134 2.15 10.81 14.26
C ALA A 134 2.50 11.93 13.27
N GLY A 135 1.79 12.06 12.14
CA GLY A 135 2.16 12.95 11.04
C GLY A 135 3.32 12.42 10.17
N GLU A 136 3.74 11.17 10.34
CA GLU A 136 4.79 10.52 9.54
C GLU A 136 4.20 9.91 8.26
N LEU A 137 3.81 10.79 7.33
CA LEU A 137 3.02 10.42 6.15
C LEU A 137 3.75 9.46 5.20
N ASP A 138 5.06 9.63 5.00
CA ASP A 138 5.87 8.73 4.17
C ASP A 138 5.93 7.31 4.76
N ALA A 139 6.03 7.21 6.09
CA ALA A 139 6.02 5.93 6.80
C ALA A 139 4.62 5.31 6.73
N SER A 140 3.57 6.10 6.93
CA SER A 140 2.16 5.68 6.77
C SER A 140 1.91 5.13 5.37
N GLU A 141 2.35 5.82 4.32
CA GLU A 141 2.21 5.38 2.93
C GLU A 141 2.94 4.05 2.68
N THR A 142 4.16 3.92 3.20
CA THR A 142 4.92 2.67 3.13
C THR A 142 4.15 1.50 3.75
N GLN A 143 3.56 1.72 4.93
CA GLN A 143 2.77 0.68 5.60
C GLN A 143 1.45 0.39 4.90
N TYR A 144 0.81 1.38 4.29
CA TYR A 144 -0.35 1.18 3.41
C TYR A 144 0.01 0.27 2.24
N VAL A 145 1.14 0.48 1.57
CA VAL A 145 1.58 -0.38 0.46
C VAL A 145 1.86 -1.80 0.95
N ASN A 146 2.52 -1.96 2.09
CA ASN A 146 2.79 -3.26 2.70
C ASN A 146 1.48 -3.99 3.05
N GLU A 147 0.52 -3.30 3.67
CA GLU A 147 -0.81 -3.84 3.96
C GLU A 147 -1.51 -4.36 2.70
N ARG A 148 -1.50 -3.57 1.61
CA ARG A 148 -2.14 -3.95 0.34
C ARG A 148 -1.44 -5.14 -0.33
N ASN A 149 -0.11 -5.21 -0.24
CA ASN A 149 0.66 -6.37 -0.68
C ASN A 149 0.30 -7.62 0.13
N ALA A 150 0.26 -7.50 1.46
CA ALA A 150 -0.11 -8.58 2.36
C ALA A 150 -1.53 -9.09 2.08
N ARG A 151 -2.49 -8.20 1.79
CA ARG A 151 -3.86 -8.55 1.38
C ARG A 151 -3.91 -9.29 0.04
N LEU A 152 -3.08 -8.90 -0.92
CA LEU A 152 -3.00 -9.56 -2.22
C LEU A 152 -2.49 -10.99 -2.07
N VAL A 153 -1.46 -11.20 -1.24
CA VAL A 153 -0.94 -12.54 -0.90
C VAL A 153 -2.00 -13.36 -0.16
N TRP A 154 -2.63 -12.80 0.87
CA TRP A 154 -3.69 -13.46 1.63
C TRP A 154 -4.88 -13.89 0.76
N SER A 155 -5.30 -13.02 -0.17
CA SER A 155 -6.37 -13.35 -1.12
C SER A 155 -5.99 -14.50 -2.04
N LYS A 156 -4.74 -14.56 -2.51
CA LYS A 156 -4.26 -15.67 -3.34
C LYS A 156 -4.23 -16.98 -2.54
N MET A 157 -3.82 -16.94 -1.28
CA MET A 157 -3.85 -18.11 -0.38
C MET A 157 -5.28 -18.66 -0.21
N GLN A 158 -6.30 -17.80 -0.20
CA GLN A 158 -7.72 -18.21 -0.17
C GLN A 158 -8.24 -18.82 -1.49
N GLY A 159 -7.38 -19.03 -2.50
CA GLY A 159 -7.79 -19.49 -3.83
C GLY A 159 -8.56 -18.44 -4.63
N LYS A 160 -8.57 -17.17 -4.20
CA LYS A 160 -9.21 -16.08 -4.95
C LYS A 160 -8.21 -15.49 -5.95
N HIS A 161 -8.73 -15.00 -7.07
CA HIS A 161 -7.96 -14.21 -8.04
C HIS A 161 -8.23 -12.72 -7.81
N PRO A 162 -7.41 -12.00 -7.03
CA PRO A 162 -7.63 -10.59 -6.73
C PRO A 162 -7.25 -9.69 -7.91
N LEU A 163 -7.98 -9.83 -9.04
CA LEU A 163 -7.70 -9.10 -10.28
C LEU A 163 -7.73 -7.59 -10.05
N ALA A 164 -8.76 -7.07 -9.37
CA ALA A 164 -8.86 -5.63 -9.08
C ALA A 164 -7.64 -5.09 -8.30
N LEU A 165 -7.22 -5.78 -7.23
CA LEU A 165 -6.04 -5.39 -6.44
C LEU A 165 -4.74 -5.52 -7.24
N SER A 166 -4.64 -6.56 -8.07
CA SER A 166 -3.45 -6.79 -8.90
C SER A 166 -3.32 -5.70 -9.98
N THR A 167 -4.41 -5.39 -10.67
CA THR A 167 -4.48 -4.28 -11.63
C THR A 167 -4.15 -2.96 -10.94
N TRP A 168 -4.70 -2.71 -9.76
CA TRP A 168 -4.41 -1.48 -9.00
C TRP A 168 -2.94 -1.36 -8.59
N LYS A 169 -2.30 -2.47 -8.19
CA LYS A 169 -0.85 -2.51 -7.93
C LYS A 169 -0.04 -2.16 -9.18
N VAL A 170 -0.40 -2.76 -10.32
CA VAL A 170 0.32 -2.59 -11.58
C VAL A 170 0.17 -1.18 -12.14
N THR A 171 -1.03 -0.60 -12.08
CA THR A 171 -1.31 0.71 -12.66
C THR A 171 -0.69 1.87 -11.88
N SER A 172 -0.67 1.76 -10.55
CA SER A 172 -0.36 2.93 -9.72
C SER A 172 0.27 2.60 -8.37
N ASN A 173 0.69 1.36 -8.15
CA ASN A 173 1.17 0.90 -6.84
C ASN A 173 0.16 1.16 -5.70
N PHE A 174 -1.12 0.85 -5.95
CA PHE A 174 -2.23 1.18 -5.05
C PHE A 174 -2.49 2.69 -4.90
N GLY A 175 -2.13 3.45 -5.93
CA GLY A 175 -2.33 4.89 -6.03
C GLY A 175 -1.30 5.74 -5.29
N THR A 176 -0.09 5.21 -5.07
CA THR A 176 1.06 5.93 -4.51
C THR A 176 2.01 6.45 -5.58
N SER A 177 2.02 5.85 -6.78
CA SER A 177 2.97 6.19 -7.84
C SER A 177 2.32 6.94 -8.99
N ILE A 178 2.38 8.28 -8.95
CA ILE A 178 1.96 9.17 -10.03
C ILE A 178 2.71 8.88 -11.34
N PRO A 179 4.06 8.69 -11.35
CA PRO A 179 4.78 8.41 -12.59
C PRO A 179 4.29 7.12 -13.28
N ARG A 180 3.95 6.07 -12.50
CA ARG A 180 3.38 4.83 -13.07
C ARG A 180 2.02 5.08 -13.70
N TRP A 181 1.16 5.85 -13.02
CA TRP A 181 -0.17 6.18 -13.55
C TRP A 181 -0.09 7.01 -14.84
N ILE A 182 0.78 8.02 -14.89
CA ILE A 182 1.03 8.80 -16.11
C ILE A 182 1.57 7.91 -17.23
N ALA A 183 2.50 6.99 -16.94
CA ALA A 183 3.02 6.05 -17.93
C ALA A 183 1.92 5.14 -18.50
N TRP A 184 0.99 4.68 -17.67
CA TRP A 184 -0.17 3.89 -18.13
C TRP A 184 -1.15 4.69 -18.98
N ILE A 185 -1.39 5.96 -18.65
CA ILE A 185 -2.18 6.86 -19.50
C ILE A 185 -1.50 7.04 -20.86
N GLY A 186 -0.21 7.36 -20.87
CA GLY A 186 0.57 7.51 -22.11
C GLY A 186 0.57 6.23 -22.96
N GLY A 187 0.74 5.08 -22.33
CA GLY A 187 0.68 3.78 -23.00
C GLY A 187 -0.71 3.48 -23.58
N ALA A 188 -1.78 3.75 -22.84
CA ALA A 188 -3.14 3.57 -23.34
C ALA A 188 -3.43 4.49 -24.53
N LEU A 189 -3.05 5.78 -24.44
CA LEU A 189 -3.20 6.73 -25.54
C LEU A 189 -2.42 6.30 -26.78
N ALA A 190 -1.21 5.75 -26.62
CA ALA A 190 -0.43 5.23 -27.73
C ALA A 190 -1.12 4.02 -28.40
N VAL A 191 -1.61 3.05 -27.59
CA VAL A 191 -2.32 1.87 -28.10
C VAL A 191 -3.60 2.27 -28.84
N PHE A 192 -4.43 3.12 -28.23
CA PHE A 192 -5.66 3.59 -28.88
C PHE A 192 -5.37 4.43 -30.13
N SER A 193 -4.34 5.27 -30.12
CA SER A 193 -3.91 6.02 -31.30
C SER A 193 -3.57 5.11 -32.48
N LEU A 194 -2.81 4.04 -32.24
CA LEU A 194 -2.48 3.05 -33.28
C LEU A 194 -3.72 2.30 -33.78
N LEU A 195 -4.65 1.97 -32.89
CA LEU A 195 -5.92 1.33 -33.27
C LEU A 195 -6.78 2.27 -34.11
N TYR A 196 -6.87 3.55 -33.78
CA TYR A 196 -7.63 4.52 -34.57
C TYR A 196 -7.00 4.80 -35.94
N GLU A 197 -5.67 4.87 -36.01
CA GLU A 197 -4.96 4.93 -37.30
C GLU A 197 -5.28 3.70 -38.17
N LEU A 198 -5.30 2.51 -37.57
CA LEU A 198 -5.68 1.28 -38.27
C LEU A 198 -7.15 1.33 -38.73
N PHE A 199 -8.08 1.74 -37.87
CA PHE A 199 -9.49 1.84 -38.21
C PHE A 199 -9.77 2.88 -39.29
N PHE A 200 -9.04 3.99 -39.29
CA PHE A 200 -9.10 4.97 -40.36
C PHE A 200 -8.67 4.36 -41.70
N ARG A 201 -7.52 3.66 -41.73
CA ARG A 201 -7.02 2.99 -42.96
C ARG A 201 -7.94 1.88 -43.46
N LEU A 202 -8.70 1.25 -42.57
CA LEU A 202 -9.70 0.24 -42.91
C LEU A 202 -11.07 0.83 -43.30
N ASN A 203 -11.21 2.17 -43.33
CA ASN A 203 -12.46 2.87 -43.54
C ASN A 203 -13.56 2.50 -42.53
N TRP A 204 -13.17 2.22 -41.28
CA TRP A 204 -14.10 1.95 -40.16
C TRP A 204 -14.46 3.21 -39.38
N LEU A 205 -13.80 4.32 -39.70
CA LEU A 205 -14.07 5.67 -39.22
C LEU A 205 -14.49 6.52 -40.42
N GLU A 206 -15.69 7.09 -40.34
CA GLU A 206 -16.22 7.97 -41.38
C GLU A 206 -16.48 9.38 -40.83
N PRO A 207 -16.37 10.43 -41.64
CA PRO A 207 -16.70 11.80 -41.22
C PRO A 207 -18.12 11.91 -40.68
N MET A 208 -18.30 12.65 -39.58
CA MET A 208 -19.63 12.93 -39.02
C MET A 208 -20.36 14.01 -39.82
N GLY A 209 -21.46 13.62 -40.49
CA GLY A 209 -22.40 14.55 -41.13
C GLY A 209 -21.85 15.28 -42.36
N ASN A 210 -22.45 16.45 -42.67
CA ASN A 210 -22.08 17.31 -43.80
C ASN A 210 -20.94 18.30 -43.47
N ILE A 211 -20.11 17.99 -42.47
CA ILE A 211 -18.99 18.82 -42.07
C ILE A 211 -17.82 18.46 -42.99
N THR A 212 -17.10 19.44 -43.53
CA THR A 212 -15.82 19.17 -44.19
C THR A 212 -14.82 18.73 -43.13
N PRO A 213 -14.45 17.43 -43.04
CA PRO A 213 -13.56 16.97 -41.99
C PRO A 213 -12.17 17.54 -42.23
N SER A 214 -11.42 17.77 -41.15
CA SER A 214 -10.00 18.03 -41.28
C SER A 214 -9.30 16.81 -41.89
N ALA A 215 -8.25 17.08 -42.66
CA ALA A 215 -7.45 16.02 -43.27
C ALA A 215 -6.85 15.13 -42.18
N TRP A 216 -7.00 13.81 -42.31
CA TRP A 216 -6.41 12.86 -41.37
C TRP A 216 -4.89 12.88 -41.49
N ILE A 217 -4.22 13.31 -40.42
CA ILE A 217 -2.76 13.34 -40.32
C ILE A 217 -2.32 12.04 -39.65
N PRO A 218 -1.47 11.21 -40.30
CA PRO A 218 -1.02 9.95 -39.73
C PRO A 218 -0.47 10.11 -38.31
N LEU A 219 -0.88 9.22 -37.41
CA LEU A 219 -0.53 9.19 -35.97
C LEU A 219 -1.09 10.36 -35.14
N TRP A 220 -1.06 11.60 -35.65
CA TRP A 220 -1.53 12.78 -34.92
C TRP A 220 -3.05 12.82 -34.80
N SER A 221 -3.78 12.53 -35.87
CA SER A 221 -5.24 12.45 -35.82
C SER A 221 -5.71 11.29 -34.94
N GLY A 222 -5.03 10.13 -34.99
CA GLY A 222 -5.28 9.01 -34.08
C GLY A 222 -5.04 9.36 -32.62
N PHE A 223 -3.97 10.11 -32.31
CA PHE A 223 -3.65 10.54 -30.96
C PHE A 223 -4.63 11.59 -30.43
N TYR A 224 -4.99 12.58 -31.26
CA TYR A 224 -6.03 13.56 -30.96
C TYR A 224 -7.37 12.89 -30.66
N TYR A 225 -7.77 11.94 -31.52
CA TYR A 225 -8.97 11.13 -31.32
C TYR A 225 -8.92 10.36 -30.00
N ALA A 226 -7.80 9.70 -29.71
CA ALA A 226 -7.62 8.96 -28.48
C ALA A 226 -7.74 9.86 -27.24
N ILE A 227 -7.15 11.05 -27.24
CA ILE A 227 -7.29 12.01 -26.14
C ILE A 227 -8.74 12.41 -25.95
N ASN A 228 -9.44 12.82 -27.00
CA ASN A 228 -10.82 13.32 -26.89
C ASN A 228 -11.80 12.25 -26.43
N VAL A 229 -11.60 11.00 -26.85
CA VAL A 229 -12.40 9.87 -26.39
C VAL A 229 -12.04 9.50 -24.95
N THR A 230 -10.76 9.40 -24.60
CA THR A 230 -10.30 9.06 -23.23
C THR A 230 -10.79 10.09 -22.22
N SER A 231 -10.76 11.37 -22.58
CA SER A 231 -11.22 12.49 -21.75
C SER A 231 -12.73 12.69 -21.78
N SER A 232 -13.46 11.90 -22.58
CA SER A 232 -14.91 12.05 -22.78
C SER A 232 -15.34 13.45 -23.25
N LEU A 233 -14.44 14.20 -23.91
CA LEU A 233 -14.75 15.51 -24.48
C LEU A 233 -15.65 15.41 -25.72
N ALA A 234 -15.69 14.24 -26.36
CA ALA A 234 -16.50 13.95 -27.56
C ALA A 234 -16.28 14.92 -28.74
N LEU A 235 -15.13 15.62 -28.77
CA LEU A 235 -14.69 16.48 -29.87
C LEU A 235 -14.06 15.62 -30.98
N VAL A 236 -14.87 14.80 -31.64
CA VAL A 236 -14.41 13.92 -32.72
C VAL A 236 -15.13 14.24 -34.03
N GLU A 237 -14.37 14.36 -35.11
CA GLU A 237 -14.90 14.63 -36.46
C GLU A 237 -15.25 13.33 -37.21
N TYR A 238 -14.81 12.18 -36.68
CA TYR A 238 -15.01 10.87 -37.28
C TYR A 238 -15.82 9.96 -36.35
N GLN A 239 -16.82 9.28 -36.89
CA GLN A 239 -17.63 8.30 -36.16
C GLN A 239 -17.27 6.86 -36.53
N PRO A 240 -17.30 5.94 -35.55
CA PRO A 240 -17.10 4.53 -35.79
C PRO A 240 -18.33 3.91 -36.47
N VAL A 241 -18.16 3.43 -37.71
CA VAL A 241 -19.23 2.74 -38.47
C VAL A 241 -19.19 1.23 -38.30
N HIS A 242 -18.01 0.67 -37.98
CA HIS A 242 -17.84 -0.76 -37.79
C HIS A 242 -18.07 -1.17 -36.32
N PRO A 243 -18.79 -2.28 -36.02
CA PRO A 243 -19.09 -2.69 -34.64
C PRO A 243 -17.86 -2.91 -33.76
N ILE A 244 -16.76 -3.44 -34.33
CA ILE A 244 -15.50 -3.62 -33.58
C ILE A 244 -14.90 -2.25 -33.22
N CYS A 245 -14.96 -1.29 -34.12
CA CYS A 245 -14.47 0.07 -33.87
C CYS A 245 -15.30 0.74 -32.76
N GLN A 246 -16.62 0.57 -32.79
CA GLN A 246 -17.53 1.05 -31.73
C GLN A 246 -17.18 0.44 -30.37
N ALA A 247 -16.97 -0.88 -30.31
CA ALA A 247 -16.58 -1.55 -29.07
C ALA A 247 -15.24 -1.03 -28.51
N VAL A 248 -14.27 -0.74 -29.38
CA VAL A 248 -12.96 -0.20 -28.98
C VAL A 248 -13.08 1.25 -28.50
N VAL A 249 -13.92 2.07 -29.14
CA VAL A 249 -14.25 3.43 -28.65
C VAL A 249 -14.90 3.38 -27.27
N MET A 250 -15.89 2.49 -27.06
CA MET A 250 -16.52 2.30 -25.75
C MET A 250 -15.49 1.86 -24.69
N LEU A 251 -14.60 0.92 -25.04
CA LEU A 251 -13.54 0.47 -24.15
C LEU A 251 -12.59 1.63 -23.78
N ASN A 252 -12.25 2.49 -24.73
CA ASN A 252 -11.41 3.66 -24.47
C ASN A 252 -12.06 4.60 -23.45
N VAL A 253 -13.36 4.88 -23.58
CA VAL A 253 -14.11 5.68 -22.60
C VAL A 253 -14.08 5.04 -21.21
N ILE A 254 -14.32 3.73 -21.11
CA ILE A 254 -14.26 3.00 -19.83
C ILE A 254 -12.87 3.12 -19.19
N VAL A 255 -11.81 2.92 -19.99
CA VAL A 255 -10.43 3.05 -19.53
C VAL A 255 -10.14 4.48 -19.05
N GLY A 256 -10.64 5.50 -19.76
CA GLY A 256 -10.57 6.90 -19.36
C GLY A 256 -11.17 7.16 -17.98
N TYR A 257 -12.39 6.66 -17.73
CA TYR A 257 -13.04 6.79 -16.42
C TYR A 257 -12.29 6.04 -15.31
N LEU A 258 -11.71 4.86 -15.61
CA LEU A 258 -10.87 4.14 -14.64
C LEU A 258 -9.63 4.96 -14.28
N PHE A 259 -8.96 5.58 -15.25
CA PHE A 259 -7.82 6.46 -14.98
C PHE A 259 -8.21 7.71 -14.20
N LEU A 260 -9.36 8.31 -14.51
CA LEU A 260 -9.90 9.45 -13.78
C LEU A 260 -10.16 9.09 -12.31
N GLY A 261 -10.82 7.96 -12.04
CA GLY A 261 -11.08 7.48 -10.68
C GLY A 261 -9.81 7.25 -9.88
N ILE A 262 -8.78 6.65 -10.50
CA ILE A 262 -7.45 6.50 -9.89
C ILE A 262 -6.82 7.87 -9.61
N GLY A 263 -6.89 8.79 -10.57
CA GLY A 263 -6.34 10.14 -10.46
C GLY A 263 -6.96 10.94 -9.31
N ILE A 264 -8.29 10.93 -9.18
CA ILE A 264 -9.01 11.56 -8.06
C ILE A 264 -8.52 11.00 -6.72
N GLY A 265 -8.38 9.68 -6.61
CA GLY A 265 -7.88 9.02 -5.40
C GLY A 265 -6.40 9.32 -5.08
N MET A 266 -5.57 9.63 -6.08
CA MET A 266 -4.21 10.10 -5.86
C MET A 266 -4.19 11.54 -5.34
N VAL A 267 -4.89 12.45 -6.03
CA VAL A 267 -4.94 13.87 -5.69
C VAL A 267 -5.53 14.08 -4.30
N GLY A 268 -6.61 13.36 -3.97
CA GLY A 268 -7.23 13.41 -2.64
C GLY A 268 -6.25 13.06 -1.51
N ARG A 269 -5.33 12.11 -1.74
CA ARG A 269 -4.28 11.78 -0.76
C ARG A 269 -3.20 12.85 -0.69
N MET A 270 -2.74 13.38 -1.84
CA MET A 270 -1.76 14.48 -1.85
C MET A 270 -2.25 15.73 -1.11
N MET A 271 -3.56 15.97 -1.10
CA MET A 271 -4.16 17.08 -0.35
C MET A 271 -4.18 16.84 1.16
N GLN A 272 -4.21 15.58 1.61
CA GLN A 272 -4.11 15.24 3.03
C GLN A 272 -2.68 15.31 3.57
N THR A 273 -1.69 15.26 2.67
CA THR A 273 -0.27 15.30 3.04
C THR A 273 0.36 16.70 3.04
N ARG A 274 -0.43 17.75 2.76
CA ARG A 274 -0.02 19.16 2.80
C ARG A 274 -0.74 19.91 3.91
#